data_AF-A0A9J7JTS9-F1
#
_entry.id   AF-A0A9J7JTS9-F1
#
_cell.length_a   1.000
_cell.length_b   1.000
_cell.length_c   1.000
_cell.angle_alpha   90.00
_cell.angle_beta   90.00
_cell.angle_gamma   90.00
#
_symmetry.space_group_name_H-M   'P 1'
#
loop_
_entity.id
_entity.type
_entity.pdbx_description
1 polymer ?
#
loop_
_entity_poly.entity_id
_entity_poly.type
_entity_poly.pdbx_seq_one_letter_code
_entity_poly.pdbx_strand_id
1 'polypeptide(L)' 'MTVRELKEELDLMVGIPFNLQRLHFLDQGILMDDAILKFYDVIPGAVISLCIWHYDGWTELVLAAVEGDPSKVVTCFFQY' A
#
# COMPACT_ATOMS: atom_id res chain seq x y z
N MET A 1 -17.41 -4.66 1.61
CA MET A 1 -16.40 -3.62 1.41
C MET A 1 -15.64 -3.85 0.12
N THR A 2 -15.29 -2.78 -0.56
CA THR A 2 -14.37 -2.76 -1.71
C THR A 2 -12.92 -2.78 -1.23
N VAL A 3 -11.99 -3.08 -2.13
CA VAL A 3 -10.56 -2.98 -1.85
C VAL A 3 -10.16 -1.51 -1.62
N ARG A 4 -10.77 -0.57 -2.35
CA ARG A 4 -10.62 0.88 -2.12
C ARG A 4 -10.99 1.29 -0.69
N GLU A 5 -12.19 0.91 -0.24
CA GLU A 5 -12.66 1.21 1.13
C GLU A 5 -11.68 0.65 2.18
N LEU A 6 -11.18 -0.57 1.98
CA LEU A 6 -10.17 -1.15 2.87
C LEU A 6 -8.86 -0.34 2.87
N LYS A 7 -8.37 0.10 1.71
CA LYS A 7 -7.15 0.91 1.62
C LYS A 7 -7.30 2.27 2.29
N GLU A 8 -8.47 2.90 2.16
CA GLU A 8 -8.78 4.18 2.81
C GLU A 8 -8.77 4.05 4.34
N GLU A 9 -9.33 2.96 4.89
CA GLU A 9 -9.22 2.66 6.32
C GLU A 9 -7.77 2.44 6.75
N LEU A 10 -6.99 1.70 5.94
CA LEU A 10 -5.58 1.44 6.22
C LEU A 10 -4.71 2.69 6.15
N ASP A 11 -5.01 3.65 5.28
CA ASP A 11 -4.26 4.90 5.14
C ASP A 11 -4.12 5.61 6.50
N LEU A 12 -5.25 5.72 7.22
CA LEU A 12 -5.29 6.31 8.56
C LEU A 12 -4.62 5.43 9.63
N MET A 13 -4.71 4.10 9.51
CA MET A 13 -4.19 3.18 10.53
C MET A 13 -2.68 2.97 10.44
N VAL A 14 -2.13 2.87 9.24
CA VAL A 14 -0.70 2.58 9.00
C VAL A 14 0.11 3.81 8.58
N GLY A 15 -0.55 4.91 8.22
CA GLY A 15 0.11 6.15 7.78
C GLY A 15 0.73 6.06 6.38
N ILE A 16 0.29 5.10 5.55
CA ILE A 16 0.74 4.94 4.17
C ILE A 16 -0.38 5.37 3.23
N PRO A 17 -0.19 6.44 2.42
CA PRO A 17 -1.18 6.92 1.47
C PRO A 17 -1.75 5.82 0.56
N PHE A 18 -3.08 5.82 0.34
CA PHE A 18 -3.76 4.75 -0.41
C PHE A 18 -3.13 4.43 -1.78
N ASN A 19 -2.63 5.46 -2.48
CA ASN A 19 -2.01 5.35 -3.80
C ASN A 19 -0.68 4.59 -3.77
N LEU A 20 0.00 4.58 -2.62
CA LEU A 20 1.23 3.85 -2.36
C LEU A 20 0.98 2.45 -1.80
N GLN A 21 -0.27 2.09 -1.47
CA GLN A 21 -0.60 0.78 -0.92
C GLN A 21 -0.84 -0.28 -2.02
N ARG A 22 -0.35 -1.50 -1.79
CA ARG A 22 -0.73 -2.71 -2.51
C ARG A 22 -1.15 -3.81 -1.56
N LEU A 23 -2.35 -4.33 -1.81
CA LEU A 23 -2.91 -5.44 -1.04
C LEU A 23 -2.77 -6.72 -1.85
N HIS A 24 -2.26 -7.76 -1.20
CA HIS A 24 -2.01 -9.06 -1.76
C HIS A 24 -2.79 -10.13 -0.98
N PHE A 25 -3.39 -11.06 -1.71
CA PHE A 25 -4.10 -12.19 -1.12
C PHE A 25 -3.66 -13.52 -1.75
N LEU A 26 -3.66 -14.59 -0.95
CA LEU A 26 -3.18 -15.94 -1.31
C LEU A 26 -1.74 -15.91 -1.88
N ASP A 27 -1.55 -16.39 -3.11
CA ASP A 27 -0.27 -16.47 -3.83
C ASP A 27 0.20 -15.11 -4.35
N GLN A 28 0.11 -14.08 -3.50
CA GLN A 28 0.49 -12.71 -3.80
C GLN A 28 -0.33 -12.06 -4.94
N GLY A 29 -1.56 -12.50 -5.16
CA GLY A 29 -2.48 -11.89 -6.12
C GLY A 29 -2.84 -10.46 -5.69
N ILE A 30 -2.58 -9.48 -6.57
CA ILE A 30 -2.90 -8.07 -6.28
C ILE A 30 -4.41 -7.88 -6.30
N LEU A 31 -4.92 -7.28 -5.22
CA LEU A 31 -6.32 -6.88 -5.11
C LEU A 31 -6.53 -5.53 -5.81
N MET A 32 -7.43 -5.49 -6.79
CA MET A 32 -7.75 -4.29 -7.56
C MET A 32 -8.75 -3.41 -6.81
N ASP A 33 -8.54 -2.10 -6.81
CA ASP A 33 -9.29 -1.13 -5.98
C ASP A 33 -10.81 -1.22 -6.11
N ASP A 34 -11.30 -1.40 -7.35
CA ASP A 34 -12.73 -1.39 -7.64
C ASP A 34 -13.41 -2.76 -7.40
N ALA A 35 -12.62 -3.79 -7.07
CA ALA A 35 -13.16 -5.10 -6.74
C ALA A 35 -13.66 -5.15 -5.29
N ILE A 36 -14.61 -6.03 -5.04
CA ILE A 36 -15.07 -6.36 -3.69
C ILE A 36 -14.22 -7.48 -3.11
N LEU A 37 -13.91 -7.46 -1.82
CA LEU A 37 -13.10 -8.52 -1.18
C LEU A 37 -13.70 -9.92 -1.39
N LYS A 38 -15.03 -10.02 -1.42
CA LYS A 38 -15.76 -11.27 -1.69
C LYS A 38 -15.50 -11.84 -3.08
N PHE A 39 -15.12 -11.03 -4.07
CA PHE A 39 -14.76 -11.50 -5.41
C PHE A 39 -13.50 -12.37 -5.39
N TYR A 40 -12.60 -12.09 -4.44
CA TYR A 40 -11.37 -12.86 -4.22
C TYR A 40 -11.55 -13.95 -3.15
N ASP A 41 -12.79 -14.28 -2.78
CA ASP A 41 -13.11 -15.24 -1.71
C ASP A 41 -12.42 -14.95 -0.37
N VAL A 42 -12.19 -13.65 -0.07
CA VAL A 42 -11.70 -13.23 1.24
C VAL A 42 -12.79 -13.51 2.29
N ILE A 43 -12.46 -14.35 3.26
CA ILE A 43 -13.32 -14.72 4.38
C ILE A 43 -12.91 -14.02 5.68
N PRO A 44 -13.80 -13.93 6.68
CA PRO A 44 -13.42 -13.45 8.01
C PRO A 44 -12.24 -14.26 8.59
N GLY A 45 -11.25 -13.56 9.13
CA GLY A 45 -10.02 -14.17 9.65
C GLY A 45 -8.94 -14.46 8.60
N ALA A 46 -9.22 -14.20 7.31
CA ALA A 46 -8.21 -14.27 6.26
C ALA A 46 -7.12 -13.20 6.46
N VAL A 47 -5.90 -13.51 6.02
CA VAL A 47 -4.76 -12.61 6.08
C VAL A 47 -4.53 -11.98 4.71
N ILE A 48 -4.55 -10.64 4.66
CA ILE A 48 -4.18 -9.85 3.49
C ILE A 48 -2.84 -9.19 3.80
N SER A 49 -1.89 -9.28 2.88
CA SER A 49 -0.59 -8.61 3.01
C SER A 49 -0.65 -7.22 2.42
N LEU A 50 -0.18 -6.21 3.16
CA LEU A 50 0.01 -4.84 2.68
C LEU A 50 1.49 -4.61 2.37
N CYS A 51 1.76 -4.13 1.17
CA CYS A 51 3.09 -3.71 0.72
C CYS A 51 3.04 -2.27 0.18
N ILE A 52 4.17 -1.59 0.21
CA ILE A 52 4.35 -0.31 -0.49
C ILE A 52 4.51 -0.60 -1.99
N TRP A 53 4.02 0.28 -2.86
CA TRP A 53 4.25 0.18 -4.29
C TRP A 53 5.76 0.24 -4.58
N HIS A 54 6.32 -0.79 -5.20
CA HIS A 54 7.77 -0.92 -5.34
C HIS A 54 8.34 -0.27 -6.61
N TYR A 55 7.48 0.17 -7.53
CA TYR A 55 7.92 0.92 -8.71
C TYR A 55 8.20 2.36 -8.35
N ASP A 56 8.86 3.08 -9.25
CA ASP A 56 9.10 4.51 -9.15
C ASP A 56 9.65 4.99 -7.79
N GLY A 57 10.45 4.15 -7.11
CA GLY A 57 11.21 4.53 -5.92
C GLY A 57 10.36 4.86 -4.70
N TRP A 58 9.07 4.52 -4.71
CA TRP A 58 8.16 4.86 -3.61
C TRP A 58 8.51 4.15 -2.31
N THR A 59 9.10 2.94 -2.38
CA THR A 59 9.60 2.24 -1.19
C THR A 59 10.67 3.08 -0.51
N GLU A 60 11.64 3.57 -1.27
CA GLU A 60 12.75 4.40 -0.80
C GLU A 60 12.24 5.72 -0.25
N LEU A 61 11.24 6.34 -0.90
CA LEU A 61 10.62 7.55 -0.40
C LEU A 61 9.97 7.35 0.97
N VAL A 62 9.17 6.29 1.11
CA VAL A 62 8.50 5.97 2.38
C VAL A 62 9.52 5.66 3.46
N LEU A 63 10.57 4.89 3.15
CA LEU A 63 11.66 4.61 4.08
C LEU A 63 12.37 5.90 4.53
N ALA A 64 12.70 6.79 3.60
CA ALA A 64 13.30 8.09 3.91
C ALA A 64 12.41 8.95 4.82
N ALA A 65 11.09 8.93 4.58
CA ALA A 65 10.11 9.63 5.41
C ALA A 65 10.03 9.04 6.83
N VAL A 66 10.03 7.71 6.96
CA VAL A 66 10.05 7.01 8.26
C VAL A 66 11.34 7.28 9.04
N GLU A 67 12.48 7.34 8.36
CA GLU A 67 13.76 7.69 8.95
C GLU A 67 13.82 9.16 9.41
N GLY A 68 12.89 10.01 8.92
CA GLY A 68 12.88 11.43 9.23
C GLY A 68 14.07 12.17 8.63
N ASP A 69 14.59 11.72 7.48
CA ASP A 69 15.71 12.34 6.77
C ASP A 69 15.19 13.16 5.57
N PRO A 70 15.05 14.50 5.71
CA PRO A 70 14.50 15.34 4.66
C PRO A 70 15.38 15.37 3.41
N SER A 71 16.70 15.19 3.57
CA SER A 71 17.63 15.17 2.44
C SER A 71 17.41 13.94 1.56
N LYS A 72 17.16 12.77 2.17
CA LYS A 72 16.77 11.56 1.44
C LYS A 72 15.40 11.70 0.79
N VAL A 73 14.40 12.23 1.51
CA VAL A 73 13.05 12.45 0.98
C VAL A 73 13.11 13.34 -0.27
N VAL A 74 13.83 14.46 -0.18
CA VAL A 74 14.05 15.39 -1.30
C VAL A 74 14.75 14.68 -2.46
N THR A 75 15.77 13.88 -2.19
CA THR A 75 16.50 13.15 -3.22
C THR A 75 15.62 12.14 -3.94
N CYS A 76 14.79 11.38 -3.23
CA CYS A 76 13.84 10.43 -3.82
C CYS A 76 12.79 11.14 -4.69
N PHE A 77 12.33 12.33 -4.28
CA PHE A 77 11.35 13.10 -5.06
C PHE A 77 11.91 13.65 -6.38
N PHE A 78 13.21 14.01 -6.44
CA PHE A 78 13.82 14.60 -7.64
C PHE A 78 14.39 13.57 -8.64
N GLN A 79 14.21 12.27 -8.38
CA GLN A 79 14.64 11.19 -9.28
C GLN A 79 13.54 10.68 -10.22
N TYR A 80 12.32 11.23 -10.12
CA TYR A 80 11.14 10.91 -10.93
C TYR A 80 10.50 12.17 -11.52
#